data_AF-A0A0B6XD87-F1
#
_entry.id   AF-A0A0B6XD87-F1
#
_cell.length_a   1.000
_cell.length_b   1.000
_cell.length_c   1.000
_cell.angle_alpha   90.00
_cell.angle_beta   90.00
_cell.angle_gamma   90.00
#
_symmetry.space_group_name_H-M   'P 1'
#
loop_
_entity.id
_entity.type
_entity.pdbx_description
1 polymer ?
#
loop_
_entity_poly.entity_id
_entity_poly.type
_entity_poly.pdbx_seq_one_letter_code
_entity_poly.pdbx_strand_id
1 'polypeptide(L)' 'MIEMHIKMSKKEAQAYTKSKSDNIQDLQDLIQDNVVISLELCNFPEANITVEVD' A
#
# COMPACT_ATOMS: atom_id res chain seq x y z
N MET A 1 4.73 -17.64 4.06
CA MET A 1 4.94 -16.20 3.86
C MET A 1 4.61 -15.90 2.41
N ILE A 2 3.75 -14.91 2.17
CA ILE A 2 3.35 -14.51 0.82
C ILE A 2 4.12 -13.23 0.47
N GLU A 3 4.59 -13.11 -0.76
CA GLU A 3 5.22 -11.87 -1.25
C GLU A 3 4.20 -11.12 -2.11
N MET A 4 4.03 -9.83 -1.84
CA MET A 4 3.07 -8.98 -2.54
C MET A 4 3.77 -7.70 -3.01
N HIS A 5 3.73 -7.47 -4.31
CA HIS A 5 4.31 -6.29 -4.94
C HIS A 5 3.18 -5.45 -5.52
N ILE A 6 3.06 -4.23 -5.04
CA ILE A 6 2.04 -3.28 -5.46
C ILE A 6 2.73 -2.12 -6.13
N LYS A 7 2.49 -1.95 -7.43
CA LYS A 7 3.00 -0.84 -8.21
C LYS A 7 1.85 -0.01 -8.73
N MET A 8 1.89 1.30 -8.51
CA MET A 8 0.87 2.23 -8.99
C MET A 8 1.44 3.62 -9.24
N SER A 9 0.79 4.41 -10.07
CA SER A 9 1.18 5.81 -10.26
C SER A 9 0.85 6.66 -9.04
N LYS A 10 1.52 7.80 -8.87
CA LYS A 10 1.22 8.79 -7.82
C LYS A 10 -0.26 9.17 -7.77
N LYS A 11 -0.89 9.33 -8.93
CA LYS A 11 -2.31 9.69 -9.02
C LYS A 11 -3.22 8.57 -8.48
N GLU A 12 -2.88 7.32 -8.78
CA GLU A 12 -3.59 6.15 -8.25
C GLU A 12 -3.34 5.98 -6.75
N ALA A 13 -2.12 6.21 -6.28
CA ALA A 13 -1.77 6.20 -4.87
C ALA A 13 -2.55 7.24 -4.07
N GLN A 14 -2.66 8.46 -4.59
CA GLN A 14 -3.49 9.52 -4.01
C GLN A 14 -4.98 9.13 -3.97
N ALA A 15 -5.49 8.54 -5.05
CA ALA A 15 -6.88 8.09 -5.11
C ALA A 15 -7.16 6.92 -4.13
N TYR A 16 -6.24 5.95 -4.03
CA TYR A 16 -6.34 4.79 -3.15
C TYR A 16 -6.31 5.20 -1.68
N THR A 17 -5.31 6.01 -1.30
CA THR A 17 -5.14 6.51 0.08
C THR A 17 -6.13 7.61 0.45
N LYS A 18 -6.87 8.15 -0.53
CA LYS A 18 -7.68 9.37 -0.41
C LYS A 18 -6.87 10.55 0.15
N SER A 19 -5.55 10.54 -0.08
CA SER A 19 -4.61 11.55 0.37
C SER A 19 -4.34 12.55 -0.74
N LYS A 20 -4.13 13.82 -0.35
CA LYS A 20 -3.60 14.86 -1.24
C LYS A 20 -2.08 15.00 -1.10
N SER A 21 -1.42 14.09 -0.36
CA SER A 21 0.03 14.14 -0.20
C SER A 21 0.71 14.02 -1.55
N ASP A 22 1.67 14.90 -1.79
CA ASP A 22 2.55 14.84 -2.95
C ASP A 22 3.84 14.06 -2.68
N ASN A 23 4.06 13.67 -1.42
CA ASN A 23 5.20 12.90 -0.97
C ASN A 23 4.96 11.40 -1.26
N ILE A 24 5.84 10.84 -2.08
CA ILE A 24 5.79 9.44 -2.50
C ILE A 24 5.91 8.48 -1.32
N GLN A 25 6.77 8.78 -0.35
CA GLN A 25 6.97 7.92 0.82
C GLN A 25 5.71 7.87 1.67
N ASP A 26 5.09 9.02 1.95
CA ASP A 26 3.84 9.06 2.73
C ASP A 26 2.72 8.26 2.05
N LEU A 27 2.65 8.31 0.72
CA LEU A 27 1.68 7.54 -0.05
C LEU A 27 1.97 6.04 0.02
N GLN A 28 3.24 5.63 -0.10
CA GLN A 28 3.67 4.23 0.03
C GLN A 28 3.35 3.67 1.41
N ASP A 29 3.67 4.40 2.47
CA ASP A 29 3.42 3.99 3.85
C ASP A 29 1.91 3.80 4.09
N LEU A 30 1.08 4.75 3.64
CA LEU A 30 -0.38 4.65 3.74
C LEU A 30 -0.95 3.46 2.96
N ILE A 31 -0.41 3.16 1.77
CA ILE A 31 -0.82 1.99 0.99
C ILE A 31 -0.45 0.71 1.74
N GLN A 32 0.78 0.64 2.23
CA GLN A 32 1.28 -0.53 2.95
C GLN A 32 0.43 -0.80 4.20
N ASP A 33 0.16 0.22 5.01
CA ASP A 33 -0.66 0.09 6.21
C ASP A 33 -2.09 -0.39 5.88
N ASN A 34 -2.73 0.19 4.87
CA ASN A 34 -4.06 -0.21 4.44
C ASN A 34 -4.11 -1.68 3.98
N VAL A 35 -3.06 -2.13 3.30
CA VAL A 35 -2.95 -3.52 2.82
C VAL A 35 -2.71 -4.47 3.99
N VAL A 36 -1.81 -4.14 4.91
CA VAL A 36 -1.57 -4.92 6.14
C VAL A 36 -2.86 -5.10 6.93
N ILE A 37 -3.58 -4.00 7.20
CA ILE A 37 -4.86 -4.04 7.92
C ILE A 37 -5.87 -4.94 7.20
N SER A 38 -5.96 -4.82 5.88
CA SER A 38 -6.88 -5.64 5.08
C SER A 38 -6.55 -7.13 5.15
N LEU A 39 -5.26 -7.48 5.14
CA LEU A 39 -4.79 -8.87 5.25
C LEU A 39 -5.04 -9.44 6.64
N GLU A 40 -4.79 -8.67 7.70
CA GLU A 40 -5.11 -9.06 9.08
C GLU A 40 -6.61 -9.35 9.23
N LEU A 41 -7.48 -8.48 8.69
CA LEU A 41 -8.93 -8.67 8.73
C LEU A 41 -9.39 -9.93 7.97
N CYS A 42 -8.66 -10.34 6.94
CA CYS A 42 -8.95 -11.55 6.18
C CYS A 42 -8.34 -12.83 6.80
N ASN A 43 -7.70 -12.76 7.98
CA ASN A 43 -6.88 -13.84 8.55
C ASN A 43 -5.85 -14.39 7.55
N PHE A 44 -5.30 -13.50 6.71
CA PHE A 44 -4.31 -13.88 5.73
C PHE A 44 -2.98 -14.19 6.43
N PRO A 45 -2.22 -15.21 5.98
CA PRO A 45 -0.89 -15.47 6.53
C PRO A 45 0.05 -14.28 6.30
N GLU A 46 1.06 -14.15 7.17
CA GLU A 46 2.10 -13.10 7.07
C GLU A 46 2.56 -12.88 5.63
N ALA A 47 2.48 -11.62 5.21
CA ALA A 47 2.84 -11.17 3.88
C ALA A 47 3.95 -10.12 3.96
N ASN A 48 4.96 -10.25 3.10
CA ASN A 48 5.93 -9.20 2.88
C ASN A 48 5.43 -8.32 1.73
N ILE A 49 5.15 -7.05 2.03
CA ILE A 49 4.52 -6.12 1.08
C ILE A 49 5.56 -5.11 0.64
N THR A 50 5.75 -4.98 -0.67
CA THR A 50 6.57 -3.93 -1.28
C THR A 50 5.66 -3.02 -2.09
N VAL A 51 5.66 -1.72 -1.78
CA VAL A 51 4.88 -0.71 -2.51
C VAL A 51 5.83 0.19 -3.29
N GLU A 52 5.59 0.34 -4.59
CA GLU A 52 6.33 1.24 -5.48
C GLU A 52 5.35 2.25 -6.10
N VAL A 53 5.63 3.54 -5.93
CA VAL A 53 4.81 4.62 -6.49
C VAL A 53 5.64 5.46 -7.47
N ASP A 54 5.21 5.49 -8.73
CA ASP A 54 5.85 6.21 -9.85
C ASP A 54 5.26 7.63 -10.07
#